data_AF-A0A096FKE1-F1
#
_entry.id   AF-A0A096FKE1-F1
#
_cell.length_a   1.000
_cell.length_b   1.000
_cell.length_c   1.000
_cell.angle_alpha   90.00
_cell.angle_beta   90.00
_cell.angle_gamma   90.00
#
_symmetry.space_group_name_H-M   'P 1'
#
loop_
_entity.id
_entity.type
_entity.pdbx_description
1 polymer ?
#
loop_
_entity_poly.entity_id
_entity_poly.type
_entity_poly.pdbx_seq_one_letter_code
_entity_poly.pdbx_strand_id
1 'polypeptide(L)' 'MTQTNEQPVIDMAEVLKKRVSDRQPLYVAGTLDKAAAKLHVATVDEILQSTGKPLTVVHLPN' A
#
# COMPACT_ATOMS: atom_id res chain seq x y z
N MET A 1 -34.58 1.25 -16.71
CA MET A 1 -33.12 1.07 -16.89
C MET A 1 -32.48 1.37 -15.54
N THR A 2 -32.26 0.34 -14.72
CA THR A 2 -31.57 0.49 -13.43
C THR A 2 -30.07 0.58 -13.69
N GLN A 3 -29.49 1.78 -13.56
CA GLN A 3 -28.04 1.94 -13.56
C GLN A 3 -27.51 1.31 -12.26
N THR A 4 -26.90 0.15 -12.37
CA THR A 4 -26.13 -0.46 -11.28
C THR A 4 -24.98 0.50 -10.97
N ASN A 5 -25.00 1.09 -9.78
CA ASN A 5 -23.93 1.94 -9.28
C ASN A 5 -22.77 1.03 -8.84
N GLU A 6 -22.08 0.44 -9.80
CA GLU A 6 -20.90 -0.39 -9.57
C GLU A 6 -19.75 0.53 -9.18
N GLN A 7 -19.61 0.78 -7.89
CA GLN A 7 -18.40 1.41 -7.37
C GLN A 7 -17.22 0.51 -7.76
N PRO A 8 -16.19 1.03 -8.47
CA PRO A 8 -15.06 0.21 -8.85
C PRO A 8 -14.45 -0.36 -7.57
N VAL A 9 -14.41 -1.68 -7.47
CA VAL A 9 -13.67 -2.36 -6.41
C VAL A 9 -12.20 -2.10 -6.71
N ILE A 10 -11.61 -1.18 -5.96
CA ILE A 10 -10.21 -0.83 -6.10
C ILE A 10 -9.41 -1.81 -5.27
N ASP A 11 -8.59 -2.63 -5.94
CA ASP A 11 -7.58 -3.42 -5.27
C ASP A 11 -6.55 -2.48 -4.64
N MET A 12 -6.49 -2.48 -3.31
CA MET A 12 -5.59 -1.59 -2.58
C MET A 12 -4.12 -1.92 -2.86
N ALA A 13 -3.78 -3.18 -3.17
CA ALA A 13 -2.42 -3.55 -3.56
C ALA A 13 -2.03 -2.85 -4.88
N GLU A 14 -2.92 -2.80 -5.86
CA GLU A 14 -2.68 -2.11 -7.13
C GLU A 14 -2.52 -0.59 -6.93
N VAL A 15 -3.27 0.01 -6.02
CA VAL A 15 -3.10 1.43 -5.66
C VAL A 15 -1.72 1.69 -5.07
N LEU A 16 -1.26 0.84 -4.15
CA LEU A 16 0.05 0.97 -3.53
C LEU A 16 1.17 0.80 -4.54
N LYS A 17 1.09 -0.22 -5.42
CA LYS A 17 2.05 -0.43 -6.52
C LYS A 17 2.10 0.76 -7.47
N LYS A 18 0.94 1.36 -7.79
CA LYS A 18 0.87 2.56 -8.63
C LYS A 18 1.58 3.75 -7.96
N ARG A 19 1.33 3.99 -6.67
CA ARG A 19 2.03 5.05 -5.92
C ARG A 19 3.54 4.89 -5.93
N VAL A 20 4.04 3.66 -5.71
CA VAL A 20 5.47 3.36 -5.81
C VAL A 20 5.99 3.59 -7.23
N SER A 21 5.20 3.20 -8.24
CA SER A 21 5.54 3.43 -9.64
C SER A 21 5.66 4.91 -9.99
N ASP A 22 4.84 5.74 -9.37
CA ASP A 22 4.82 7.21 -9.46
C ASP A 22 5.84 7.88 -8.52
N ARG A 23 6.69 7.10 -7.84
CA ARG A 23 7.70 7.55 -6.86
C ARG A 23 7.12 8.33 -5.68
N GLN A 24 5.86 8.04 -5.33
CA GLN A 24 5.21 8.61 -4.16
C GLN A 24 5.52 7.76 -2.92
N PRO A 25 5.84 8.38 -1.78
CA PRO A 25 6.04 7.66 -0.53
C PRO A 25 4.73 7.04 -0.02
N LEU A 26 4.87 5.90 0.66
CA LEU A 26 3.78 5.28 1.40
C LEU A 26 3.82 5.75 2.85
N TYR A 27 2.76 6.38 3.31
CA TYR A 27 2.62 6.82 4.69
C TYR A 27 1.89 5.76 5.50
N VAL A 28 2.48 5.35 6.61
CA VAL A 28 1.89 4.42 7.56
C VAL A 28 1.70 5.16 8.88
N ALA A 29 0.45 5.21 9.34
CA ALA A 29 0.08 5.79 10.62
C ALA A 29 -0.21 4.68 11.64
N GLY A 30 0.01 4.99 12.92
CA GLY A 30 -0.24 4.08 14.04
C GLY A 30 0.97 3.25 14.47
N THR A 31 0.86 2.64 15.64
CA THR A 31 1.91 1.78 16.21
C THR A 31 1.97 0.44 15.50
N LEU A 32 3.17 0.07 15.03
CA LEU A 32 3.46 -1.28 14.57
C LEU A 32 3.69 -2.19 15.79
N ASP A 33 2.65 -2.85 16.25
CA ASP A 33 2.83 -4.01 17.13
C ASP A 33 3.54 -5.15 16.39
N LYS A 34 3.92 -6.22 17.10
CA LYS A 34 4.71 -7.32 16.51
C LYS A 34 4.00 -8.04 15.36
N ALA A 35 2.67 -8.11 15.37
CA ALA A 35 1.91 -8.73 14.29
C ALA A 35 1.79 -7.77 13.09
N ALA A 36 1.46 -6.51 13.36
CA ALA A 36 1.39 -5.44 12.36
C ALA A 36 2.75 -5.21 11.68
N ALA A 37 3.86 -5.28 12.41
CA ALA A 37 5.21 -5.17 11.87
C ALA A 37 5.53 -6.27 10.85
N LYS A 38 5.11 -7.51 11.11
CA LYS A 38 5.29 -8.63 10.17
C LYS A 38 4.48 -8.43 8.89
N LEU A 39 3.22 -8.03 9.04
CA LEU A 39 2.36 -7.72 7.89
C LEU A 39 2.93 -6.57 7.07
N HIS A 40 3.39 -5.51 7.75
CA HIS A 40 4.02 -4.37 7.12
C HIS A 40 5.23 -4.77 6.27
N VAL A 41 6.16 -5.55 6.84
CA VAL A 41 7.34 -6.05 6.12
C VAL A 41 6.93 -6.90 4.92
N ALA A 42 5.99 -7.84 5.09
CA ALA A 42 5.53 -8.69 4.00
C ALA A 42 4.92 -7.87 2.84
N THR A 43 4.10 -6.86 3.16
CA THR A 43 3.50 -5.97 2.16
C THR A 43 4.57 -5.12 1.44
N VAL A 44 5.55 -4.59 2.18
CA VAL A 44 6.67 -3.82 1.62
C VAL A 44 7.49 -4.68 0.66
N ASP A 45 7.83 -5.91 1.06
CA ASP A 45 8.58 -6.86 0.24
C ASP A 45 7.83 -7.24 -1.04
N GLU A 46 6.52 -7.51 -0.95
CA GLU A 46 5.69 -7.82 -2.12
C GLU A 46 5.66 -6.65 -3.12
N ILE A 47 5.53 -5.41 -2.64
CA ILE A 47 5.52 -4.22 -3.49
C ILE A 47 6.90 -4.02 -4.14
N LEU A 48 7.99 -4.21 -3.39
CA LEU A 48 9.35 -4.12 -3.91
C LEU A 48 9.60 -5.18 -5.00
N GLN A 49 9.22 -6.43 -4.75
CA GLN A 49 9.38 -7.53 -5.71
C GLN A 49 8.52 -7.35 -6.96
N SER A 50 7.28 -6.90 -6.80
CA SER A 50 6.35 -6.72 -7.93
C SER A 50 6.68 -5.49 -8.79
N THR A 51 7.17 -4.40 -8.20
CA THR A 51 7.45 -3.16 -8.94
C THR A 51 8.90 -3.07 -9.41
N GLY A 52 9.85 -3.75 -8.75
CA GLY A 52 11.29 -3.62 -9.01
C GLY A 52 11.84 -2.21 -8.75
N LYS A 53 11.10 -1.37 -8.04
CA LYS A 53 11.43 0.04 -7.79
C LYS A 53 11.72 0.28 -6.32
N PRO A 54 12.60 1.26 -6.00
CA PRO A 54 12.81 1.66 -4.61
C PRO A 54 11.51 2.22 -4.01
N LEU A 55 11.15 1.74 -2.83
CA LEU A 55 9.99 2.17 -2.06
C LEU A 55 10.45 2.99 -0.85
N THR A 56 9.82 4.16 -0.65
CA THR A 56 10.00 4.98 0.55
C THR A 56 8.78 4.84 1.45
N VAL A 57 8.98 4.37 2.66
CA VAL A 57 7.95 4.27 3.70
C VAL A 57 8.21 5.33 4.76
N VAL A 58 7.18 6.09 5.11
CA VAL A 58 7.24 7.11 6.17
C VAL A 58 6.30 6.69 7.30
N HIS A 59 6.88 6.44 8.47
CA HIS A 59 6.11 6.18 9.69
C HIS A 59 5.79 7.50 10.37
N LEU A 60 4.51 7.79 10.50
CA LEU A 60 4.05 8.96 11.23
C LEU A 60 3.89 8.57 12.71
N PRO A 61 4.57 9.27 13.64
CA PRO A 61 4.31 9.07 15.06
C PRO A 61 2.85 9.45 15.35
N ASN A 62 2.19 8.61 16.15
CA ASN A 62 0.84 8.85 16.61
C ASN A 62 0.87 9.45 18.02
#